data_AF-A0A318LCQ3-F1
#
_entry.id   AF-A0A318LCQ3-F1
#
_cell.length_a   1.000
_cell.length_b   1.000
_cell.length_c   1.000
_cell.angle_alpha   90.00
_cell.angle_beta   90.00
_cell.angle_gamma   90.00
#
_symmetry.space_group_name_H-M   'P 1'
#
loop_
_entity.id
_entity.type
_entity.pdbx_description
1 polymer ?
#
loop_
_entity_poly.entity_id
_entity_poly.type
_entity_poly.pdbx_seq_one_letter_code
_entity_poly.pdbx_strand_id
1 'polypeptide(L)' 'MGLAFTDSGEQVTVRVRHQVLVVTEGIANNGDAVVELTGADLAGTTSVTSKSGDPEAWPEPLGLLDREITGFNLHMR' A
#
# COMPACT_ATOMS: atom_id res chain seq x y z
N MET A 1 6.66 3.35 3.42
CA MET A 1 6.80 1.91 3.11
C MET A 1 7.30 1.69 1.69
N GLY A 2 8.24 0.79 1.49
CA GLY A 2 8.71 0.33 0.18
C GLY A 2 8.03 -0.96 -0.25
N LEU A 3 7.69 -1.06 -1.53
CA LEU A 3 7.14 -2.24 -2.18
C LEU A 3 8.13 -2.71 -3.24
N ALA A 4 8.61 -3.94 -3.12
CA ALA A 4 9.46 -4.58 -4.10
C ALA A 4 8.67 -5.69 -4.79
N PHE A 5 8.31 -5.46 -6.06
CA PHE A 5 7.57 -6.42 -6.87
C PHE A 5 8.53 -7.45 -7.44
N THR A 6 8.33 -8.71 -7.06
CA THR A 6 9.21 -9.83 -7.43
C THR A 6 8.94 -10.37 -8.82
N ASP A 7 7.74 -10.12 -9.37
CA ASP A 7 7.29 -10.52 -10.69
C ASP A 7 7.68 -9.51 -11.79
N SER A 8 7.55 -8.21 -11.52
CA SER A 8 7.92 -7.15 -12.46
C SER A 8 9.32 -6.57 -12.24
N GLY A 9 9.90 -6.78 -11.06
CA GLY A 9 11.15 -6.11 -10.64
C GLY A 9 10.96 -4.64 -10.27
N GLU A 10 9.73 -4.12 -10.34
CA GLU A 10 9.42 -2.74 -10.01
C GLU A 10 9.59 -2.49 -8.52
N GLN A 11 9.97 -1.26 -8.19
CA GLN A 11 10.12 -0.81 -6.82
C GLN A 11 9.40 0.52 -6.67
N VAL A 12 8.58 0.64 -5.65
CA VAL A 12 7.89 1.89 -5.32
C VAL A 12 7.91 2.15 -3.84
N THR A 13 7.84 3.42 -3.46
CA THR A 13 7.65 3.86 -2.10
C THR A 13 6.27 4.49 -1.97
N VAL A 14 5.49 4.00 -1.02
CA VAL A 14 4.18 4.52 -0.64
C VAL A 14 4.31 5.26 0.69
N ARG A 15 3.76 6.48 0.73
CA ARG A 15 3.73 7.34 1.92
C ARG A 15 2.39 8.03 2.05
N VAL A 16 1.93 8.21 3.28
CA VAL A 16 0.82 9.12 3.59
C VAL A 16 1.40 10.41 4.15
N ARG A 17 1.07 11.54 3.53
CA ARG A 17 1.45 12.88 4.02
C ARG A 17 0.26 13.81 3.90
N HIS A 18 -0.10 14.46 5.01
CA HIS A 18 -1.24 15.38 5.05
C HIS A 18 -2.52 14.76 4.46
N GLN A 19 -2.83 13.51 4.82
CA GLN A 19 -3.99 12.75 4.32
C GLN A 19 -3.95 12.45 2.81
N VAL A 20 -2.79 12.58 2.16
CA VAL A 20 -2.59 12.23 0.75
C VAL A 20 -1.69 11.02 0.64
N LEU A 21 -2.14 10.01 -0.11
CA LEU A 21 -1.31 8.89 -0.52
C LEU A 21 -0.40 9.34 -1.67
N VAL A 22 0.91 9.24 -1.46
CA VAL A 22 1.94 9.57 -2.43
C VAL A 22 2.69 8.30 -2.79
N VAL A 23 2.79 8.04 -4.09
CA VAL A 23 3.55 6.92 -4.64
C VAL A 23 4.72 7.50 -5.45
N THR A 24 5.93 7.03 -5.15
CA THR A 24 7.15 7.41 -5.87
C THR A 24 7.90 6.18 -6.32
N GLU A 25 8.53 6.22 -7.49
CA GLU A 25 9.41 5.13 -7.95
C GLU A 25 10.64 4.97 -7.05
N GLY A 26 11.08 3.72 -6.90
CA GLY A 26 12.21 3.30 -6.07
C GLY A 26 11.89 3.09 -4.60
N ILE A 27 12.88 2.59 -3.85
CA ILE A 27 12.81 2.40 -2.39
C ILE A 27 13.50 3.56 -1.69
N ALA A 28 12.76 4.29 -0.86
CA ALA A 28 13.34 5.35 -0.06
C ALA A 28 14.11 4.82 1.16
N ASN A 29 15.26 5.43 1.45
CA ASN A 29 16.16 5.02 2.53
C ASN A 29 15.62 5.27 3.95
N ASN A 30 14.54 6.04 4.10
CA ASN A 30 13.92 6.41 5.37
C ASN A 30 12.46 5.93 5.44
N GLY A 31 12.18 4.76 4.88
CA GLY A 31 10.89 4.09 5.02
C GLY A 31 10.86 3.18 6.25
N ASP A 32 9.67 2.98 6.81
CA ASP A 32 9.45 2.16 8.01
C ASP A 32 9.68 0.66 7.75
N ALA A 33 9.33 0.22 6.54
CA ALA A 33 9.52 -1.16 6.09
C ALA A 33 9.63 -1.24 4.56
N VAL A 34 10.19 -2.34 4.08
CA VAL A 34 10.17 -2.80 2.69
C VAL A 34 9.57 -4.20 2.67
N VAL A 35 8.54 -4.39 1.86
CA VAL A 35 7.88 -5.69 1.67
C VAL A 35 8.13 -6.22 0.26
N GLU A 36 8.25 -7.53 0.15
CA GLU A 36 8.30 -8.26 -1.12
C GLU A 36 6.93 -8.87 -1.41
N LEU A 37 6.46 -8.62 -2.63
CA LEU A 37 5.17 -9.08 -3.11
C LEU A 37 5.17 -9.23 -4.64
N THR A 38 4.06 -9.72 -5.18
CA THR A 38 3.74 -9.72 -6.62
C THR A 38 2.54 -8.81 -6.89
N GLY A 39 2.27 -8.47 -8.15
CA GLY A 39 1.05 -7.74 -8.51
C GLY A 39 -0.22 -8.48 -8.09
N ALA A 40 -0.20 -9.81 -8.06
CA ALA A 40 -1.33 -10.62 -7.60
C ALA A 40 -1.60 -10.47 -6.09
N ASP A 41 -0.56 -10.24 -5.29
CA ASP A 41 -0.69 -10.08 -3.84
C ASP A 41 -1.40 -8.78 -3.44
N LEU A 42 -1.40 -7.76 -4.32
CA LEU A 42 -2.15 -6.51 -4.10
C LEU A 42 -3.67 -6.70 -4.15
N ALA A 43 -4.15 -7.76 -4.82
CA ALA A 43 -5.57 -8.00 -5.02
C ALA A 43 -6.27 -8.66 -3.82
N GLY A 44 -5.55 -9.03 -2.75
CA GLY A 44 -6.08 -9.89 -1.69
C GLY A 44 -5.58 -9.60 -0.28
N THR A 45 -6.06 -10.42 0.68
CA THR A 45 -5.62 -10.48 2.09
C THR A 45 -4.34 -11.31 2.27
N THR A 46 -3.49 -11.38 1.25
CA THR A 46 -2.32 -12.24 1.26
C THR A 46 -1.26 -11.67 2.21
N SER A 47 -0.70 -12.53 3.07
CA SER A 47 0.43 -12.17 3.92
C SER A 47 1.66 -11.94 3.06
N VAL A 48 2.08 -10.69 2.91
CA VAL A 48 3.32 -10.31 2.22
C VAL A 48 4.54 -10.61 3.10
N THR A 49 5.68 -10.83 2.45
CA THR A 49 6.93 -11.12 3.16
C THR A 49 7.66 -9.81 3.45
N SER A 50 8.00 -9.56 4.72
CA SER A 50 8.85 -8.42 5.06
C SER A 50 10.29 -8.69 4.60
N LYS A 51 10.83 -7.78 3.80
CA LYS A 51 12.23 -7.81 3.35
C LYS A 51 13.16 -7.12 4.34
N SER A 52 12.71 -6.01 4.93
CA SER A 52 13.45 -5.24 5.93
C SER A 52 12.54 -4.25 6.67
N GLY A 53 12.89 -3.90 7.91
CA GLY A 53 12.14 -2.94 8.72
C GLY A 53 11.00 -3.58 9.51
N ASP A 54 9.99 -2.79 9.86
CA ASP A 54 8.88 -3.22 10.70
C ASP A 54 7.81 -4.02 9.91
N PRO A 55 7.62 -5.33 10.16
CA PRO A 55 6.59 -6.11 9.47
C PRO A 55 5.16 -5.65 9.79
N GLU A 56 4.94 -4.95 10.91
CA GLU A 56 3.62 -4.44 11.30
C GLU A 56 3.22 -3.16 10.52
N ALA A 57 4.15 -2.54 9.79
CA ALA A 57 3.86 -1.34 8.99
C ALA A 57 3.05 -1.61 7.71
N TRP A 58 2.96 -2.87 7.25
CA TRP A 58 2.19 -3.24 6.05
C TRP A 58 0.67 -3.06 6.18
N PRO A 59 0.00 -3.54 7.25
CA PRO A 59 -1.44 -3.37 7.40
C PRO A 59 -1.89 -1.91 7.61
N GLU A 60 -1.02 -1.02 8.11
CA GLU A 60 -1.38 0.37 8.41
C GLU A 60 -1.98 1.13 7.20
N PRO A 61 -1.30 1.26 6.04
CA PRO A 61 -1.85 1.96 4.90
C PRO A 61 -3.07 1.26 4.29
N LEU A 62 -3.17 -0.07 4.42
CA LEU A 62 -4.35 -0.80 3.97
C LEU A 62 -5.58 -0.50 4.85
N GLY A 63 -5.38 -0.21 6.13
CA GLY A 63 -6.42 0.22 7.06
C GLY A 63 -6.95 1.63 6.82
N LEU A 64 -6.24 2.45 6.04
CA LEU A 64 -6.67 3.80 5.65
C LEU A 64 -7.56 3.83 4.40
N LEU A 65 -7.66 2.71 3.68
CA LEU A 65 -8.46 2.62 2.47
C LEU A 65 -9.93 2.37 2.82
N ASP A 66 -10.81 3.24 2.33
CA ASP A 66 -12.25 3.00 2.39
C ASP A 66 -12.59 1.75 1.56
N ARG A 67 -13.24 0.77 2.20
CA ARG A 67 -13.62 -0.51 1.57
C ARG A 67 -15.10 -0.58 1.22
N GLU A 68 -15.90 0.37 1.68
CA GLU A 68 -17.34 0.34 1.52
C GLU A 68 -17.80 1.32 0.44
N ILE A 69 -18.73 0.88 -0.40
CA ILE A 69 -19.52 1.79 -1.22
C ILE A 69 -20.49 2.48 -0.26
N THR A 70 -20.19 3.72 0.12
CA THR A 70 -21.16 4.53 0.84
C THR A 70 -22.34 4.79 -0.09
N GLY A 71 -23.50 4.22 0.22
CA GLY A 71 -24.73 4.55 -0.48
C GLY A 71 -24.96 6.06 -0.38
N PHE A 72 -25.19 6.72 -1.52
CA PHE A 72 -25.45 8.16 -1.55
C PHE A 72 -26.92 8.40 -1.88
N ASN A 73 -27.51 9.40 -1.23
CA ASN A 73 -28.89 9.78 -1.50
C ASN A 73 -28.93 10.62 -2.78
N LEU A 74 -29.61 10.11 -3.80
CA LEU A 74 -29.90 10.86 -5.02
C LEU A 74 -31.29 11.49 -4.90
N HIS A 75 -31.37 12.79 -4.63
CA HIS A 75 -32.63 13.52 -4.80
C HIS A 75 -32.89 13.72 -6.30
N MET A 76 -33.76 12.89 -6.87
CA MET A 76 -34.30 13.12 -8.22
C MET A 76 -35.44 14.14 -8.14
N ARG A 77 -35.39 15.14 -9.02
CA ARG A 77 -36.38 16.21 -9.13
C ARG A 77 -37.39 15.92 -10.23
#